data_AF-A0A7S4DIW4-F1
#
_entry.id   AF-A0A7S4DIW4-F1
#
_cell.length_a   1.000
_cell.length_b   1.000
_cell.length_c   1.000
_cell.angle_alpha   90.00
_cell.angle_beta   90.00
_cell.angle_gamma   90.00
#
_symmetry.space_group_name_H-M   'P 1'
#
loop_
_entity.id
_entity.type
_entity.pdbx_description
1 polymer ?
#
loop_
_entity_poly.entity_id
_entity_poly.type
_entity_poly.pdbx_seq_one_letter_code
_entity_poly.pdbx_strand_id
1 'polypeptide(L)'
;GERQAISKNHLAQQPTSTLADDEQKKTRTKGFKNNPLAKLFLGLTIWALFQYIRLKIEPYIFGRVINSCDEDQLLFSQTPGLLEQNKLNSIQAALENHPLLGRNAFVNFDLFGDTEGLVVRFNKDGIKKIQQNNDLQHCSPFVDQVIRNDANAWALRVLVFHPEQDLEGEAIKIHVSSSLGLPDKNSFFPYQVDQLWVSVPPGIAGGHLNIWHNRENPANTPGAEAAAALAPVENTLTTLRGDAVTSVSNYKATAGKLITLILEQYKLEEQYYAKAVEFEVVQVSDEDHEYIIKAGGEEKMEYADNQEF
;
A
#
# COMPACT_ATOMS: atom_id res chain seq x y z
N GLY A 1 46.73 61.02 44.62
CA GLY A 1 46.36 60.33 45.88
C GLY A 1 46.97 58.95 45.86
N GLU A 2 47.46 58.35 46.95
CA GLU A 2 46.87 58.32 48.32
C GLU A 2 45.50 57.64 48.33
N ARG A 3 45.07 56.77 49.26
CA ARG A 3 45.59 56.05 50.48
C ARG A 3 44.56 54.90 50.72
N GLN A 4 44.73 53.80 51.47
CA GLN A 4 45.75 53.07 52.26
C GLN A 4 45.32 51.57 52.19
N ALA A 5 46.12 50.51 52.31
CA ALA A 5 47.19 50.13 53.26
C ALA A 5 46.75 49.95 54.73
N ILE A 6 46.13 48.79 55.04
CA ILE A 6 46.17 48.15 56.37
C ILE A 6 46.63 46.68 56.18
N SER A 7 47.29 46.14 57.20
CA SER A 7 48.18 44.97 57.13
C SER A 7 48.07 44.12 58.42
N LYS A 8 48.65 42.91 58.41
CA LYS A 8 48.95 42.01 59.57
C LYS A 8 47.74 41.33 60.23
N ASN A 9 47.87 40.14 60.83
CA ASN A 9 48.83 39.02 60.69
C ASN A 9 48.27 37.80 61.44
N HIS A 10 48.78 36.59 61.14
CA HIS A 10 48.77 35.38 62.00
C HIS A 10 47.41 34.85 62.51
N LEU A 11 47.10 33.55 62.38
CA LEU A 11 47.82 32.47 63.08
C LEU A 11 47.69 31.14 62.33
N ALA A 12 48.59 30.20 62.61
CA ALA A 12 48.58 28.87 62.00
C ALA A 12 47.56 27.93 62.67
N GLN A 13 46.94 27.05 61.88
CA GLN A 13 46.57 25.68 62.28
C GLN A 13 46.16 24.86 61.04
N GLN A 14 46.97 23.84 60.70
CA GLN A 14 46.40 22.60 60.17
C GLN A 14 45.85 21.82 61.38
N PRO A 15 44.77 21.04 61.20
CA PRO A 15 45.01 19.64 60.85
C PRO A 15 44.08 19.09 59.76
N THR A 16 44.66 18.15 59.02
CA THR A 16 44.02 17.01 58.32
C THR A 16 42.54 16.75 58.62
N SER A 17 41.68 16.80 57.59
CA SER A 17 40.45 16.01 57.56
C SER A 17 40.34 15.20 56.26
N THR A 18 40.55 13.89 56.42
CA THR A 18 39.79 12.82 55.76
C THR A 18 39.59 12.85 54.24
N LEU A 19 40.52 12.18 53.54
CA LEU A 19 40.33 11.48 52.26
C LEU A 19 39.24 10.36 52.29
N ALA A 20 38.29 10.39 53.23
CA ALA A 20 37.36 9.28 53.52
C ALA A 20 36.01 9.38 52.78
N ASP A 21 35.56 10.59 52.41
CA ASP A 21 34.23 10.78 51.82
C ASP A 21 34.15 10.38 50.32
N ASP A 22 35.28 10.41 49.60
CA ASP A 22 35.33 10.03 48.18
C ASP A 22 35.33 8.50 47.96
N GLU A 23 35.76 7.71 48.94
CA GLU A 23 35.67 6.24 48.86
C GLU A 23 34.26 5.73 49.21
N GLN A 24 33.52 6.41 50.09
CA GLN A 24 32.13 6.02 50.40
C GLN A 24 31.17 6.27 49.22
N LYS A 25 31.39 7.30 48.39
CA LYS A 25 30.63 7.48 47.14
C LYS A 25 30.98 6.44 46.06
N LYS A 26 32.23 5.98 45.98
CA LYS A 26 32.68 4.94 45.02
C LYS A 26 32.23 3.52 45.38
N THR A 27 31.97 3.22 46.64
CA THR A 27 31.48 1.90 47.08
C THR A 27 29.97 1.77 46.91
N ARG A 28 29.18 2.81 47.21
CA ARG A 28 27.71 2.77 47.13
C ARG A 28 27.16 2.56 45.70
N THR A 29 27.89 2.99 44.68
CA THR A 29 27.51 2.80 43.26
C THR A 29 27.91 1.44 42.66
N LYS A 30 28.83 0.69 43.29
CA LYS A 30 29.23 -0.65 42.81
C LYS A 30 28.17 -1.72 43.07
N GLY A 31 27.39 -1.61 44.15
CA GLY A 31 26.37 -2.61 44.51
C GLY A 31 25.23 -2.74 43.49
N PHE A 32 24.86 -1.66 42.81
CA PHE A 32 23.76 -1.68 41.84
C PHE A 32 24.13 -2.36 40.52
N LYS A 33 25.40 -2.25 40.08
CA LYS A 33 25.86 -2.79 38.79
C LYS A 33 25.88 -4.32 38.71
N ASN A 34 25.89 -5.01 39.85
CA ASN A 34 26.00 -6.47 39.93
C ASN A 34 24.80 -7.18 40.57
N ASN A 35 23.71 -6.49 40.90
CA ASN A 35 22.50 -7.15 41.41
C ASN A 35 21.72 -7.81 40.24
N PRO A 36 21.61 -9.15 40.17
CA PRO A 36 20.94 -9.83 39.06
C PRO A 36 19.42 -9.56 39.05
N LEU A 37 18.79 -9.37 40.20
CA LEU A 37 17.37 -9.03 40.29
C LEU A 37 17.11 -7.62 39.74
N ALA A 38 17.99 -6.65 40.02
CA ALA A 38 17.85 -5.29 39.46
C ALA A 38 17.97 -5.29 37.93
N LYS A 39 18.85 -6.14 37.37
CA LYS A 39 18.97 -6.34 35.91
C LYS A 39 17.73 -7.02 35.32
N LEU A 40 17.20 -8.04 35.99
CA LEU A 40 15.97 -8.73 35.57
C LEU A 40 14.77 -7.77 35.57
N PHE A 41 14.57 -7.01 36.65
CA PHE A 41 13.52 -6.02 36.73
C PHE A 41 13.66 -4.97 35.61
N LEU A 42 14.84 -4.37 35.42
CA LEU A 42 15.06 -3.39 34.35
C LEU A 42 14.79 -3.97 32.95
N GLY A 43 15.20 -5.21 32.70
CA GLY A 43 14.90 -5.92 31.45
C GLY A 43 13.40 -6.11 31.23
N LEU A 44 12.65 -6.49 32.27
CA LEU A 44 11.20 -6.61 32.23
C LEU A 44 10.52 -5.25 32.01
N THR A 45 10.98 -4.16 32.62
CA THR A 45 10.40 -2.82 32.40
C THR A 45 10.65 -2.33 30.98
N ILE A 46 11.86 -2.55 30.43
CA ILE A 46 12.19 -2.20 29.04
C ILE A 46 11.35 -3.03 28.07
N TRP A 47 11.21 -4.33 28.30
CA TRP A 47 10.38 -5.20 27.47
C TRP A 47 8.90 -4.79 27.53
N ALA A 48 8.35 -4.53 28.72
CA ALA A 48 6.97 -4.08 28.87
C ALA A 48 6.71 -2.71 28.22
N LEU A 49 7.67 -1.78 28.32
CA LEU A 49 7.60 -0.49 27.61
C LEU A 49 7.65 -0.68 26.10
N PHE A 50 8.52 -1.56 25.59
CA PHE A 50 8.57 -1.90 24.17
C PHE A 50 7.24 -2.50 23.67
N GLN A 51 6.64 -3.45 24.40
CA GLN A 51 5.32 -3.98 24.06
C GLN A 51 4.22 -2.90 24.15
N TYR A 52 4.30 -1.98 25.11
CA TYR A 52 3.35 -0.86 25.19
C TYR A 52 3.48 0.08 23.99
N ILE A 53 4.70 0.46 23.61
CA ILE A 53 4.96 1.27 22.41
C ILE A 53 4.40 0.53 21.18
N ARG A 54 4.75 -0.73 20.98
CA ARG A 54 4.30 -1.55 19.85
C ARG A 54 2.78 -1.69 19.74
N LEU A 55 2.09 -1.92 20.87
CA LEU A 55 0.64 -2.19 20.86
C LEU A 55 -0.22 -0.92 20.95
N LYS A 56 0.31 0.20 21.47
CA LYS A 56 -0.47 1.41 21.79
C LYS A 56 0.03 2.70 21.14
N ILE A 57 1.28 2.79 20.70
CA ILE A 57 1.86 4.01 20.14
C ILE A 57 2.20 3.83 18.65
N GLU A 58 2.89 2.75 18.29
CA GLU A 58 3.24 2.40 16.90
C GLU A 58 2.03 2.52 15.95
N PRO A 59 0.82 2.03 16.28
CA PRO A 59 -0.34 2.13 15.40
C PRO A 59 -0.93 3.54 15.28
N TYR A 60 -0.54 4.46 16.17
CA TYR A 60 -0.91 5.87 16.10
C TYR A 60 0.13 6.70 15.31
N ILE A 61 1.38 6.26 15.26
CA ILE A 61 2.46 6.91 14.51
C ILE A 61 2.45 6.45 13.05
N PHE A 62 2.48 5.14 12.80
CA PHE A 62 2.63 4.53 11.47
C PHE A 62 1.30 4.04 10.86
N GLY A 63 0.19 4.24 11.56
CA GLY A 63 -1.12 3.72 11.17
C GLY A 63 -1.28 2.21 11.41
N ARG A 64 -2.39 1.66 10.94
CA ARG A 64 -2.73 0.24 10.96
C ARG A 64 -3.03 -0.23 9.55
N VAL A 65 -2.62 -1.46 9.26
CA VAL A 65 -3.24 -2.22 8.18
C VAL A 65 -4.60 -2.71 8.67
N ILE A 66 -5.67 -2.27 8.01
CA ILE A 66 -7.04 -2.70 8.25
C ILE A 66 -7.36 -3.75 7.18
N ASN A 67 -7.25 -5.01 7.57
CA ASN A 67 -7.69 -6.14 6.76
C ASN A 67 -9.19 -6.34 6.97
N SER A 68 -9.96 -6.34 5.88
CA SER A 68 -11.40 -6.58 5.91
C SER A 68 -11.80 -8.01 5.54
N CYS A 69 -10.86 -8.84 5.06
CA CYS A 69 -11.11 -10.20 4.59
C CYS A 69 -11.49 -11.17 5.73
N ASP A 70 -12.33 -12.16 5.42
CA ASP A 70 -12.66 -13.25 6.35
C ASP A 70 -11.55 -14.32 6.38
N GLU A 71 -11.34 -14.99 7.52
CA GLU A 71 -10.22 -15.96 7.67
C GLU A 71 -10.36 -17.19 6.75
N ASP A 72 -11.60 -17.62 6.49
CA ASP A 72 -11.97 -18.77 5.66
C ASP A 72 -12.22 -18.44 4.18
N GLN A 73 -12.12 -17.16 3.80
CA GLN A 73 -12.21 -16.72 2.41
C GLN A 73 -11.08 -17.33 1.57
N LEU A 74 -11.45 -17.97 0.46
CA LEU A 74 -10.52 -18.56 -0.51
C LEU A 74 -9.53 -17.51 -1.03
N LEU A 75 -8.25 -17.88 -1.14
CA LEU A 75 -7.21 -16.98 -1.65
C LEU A 75 -7.53 -16.48 -3.07
N PHE A 76 -7.99 -17.38 -3.94
CA PHE A 76 -8.47 -17.05 -5.28
C PHE A 76 -9.48 -18.07 -5.81
N SER A 77 -10.20 -17.69 -6.86
CA SER A 77 -11.00 -18.58 -7.72
C SER A 77 -11.04 -18.03 -9.15
N GLN A 78 -11.41 -18.86 -10.14
CA GLN A 78 -11.53 -18.44 -11.54
C GLN A 78 -12.91 -18.80 -12.11
N THR A 79 -13.49 -17.87 -12.88
CA THR A 79 -14.74 -18.05 -13.63
C THR A 79 -14.50 -17.69 -15.10
N PRO A 80 -14.42 -18.66 -16.03
CA PRO A 80 -14.24 -18.39 -17.45
C PRO A 80 -15.56 -17.92 -18.09
N GLY A 81 -15.46 -17.04 -19.09
CA GLY A 81 -16.61 -16.56 -19.86
C GLY A 81 -17.51 -15.59 -19.09
N LEU A 82 -16.93 -14.67 -18.31
CA LEU A 82 -17.68 -13.75 -17.44
C LEU A 82 -18.70 -12.91 -18.23
N LEU A 83 -18.29 -12.36 -19.37
CA LEU A 83 -19.09 -11.45 -20.18
C LEU A 83 -19.56 -12.11 -21.49
N GLU A 84 -20.72 -11.68 -21.96
CA GLU A 84 -21.15 -11.96 -23.34
C GLU A 84 -20.14 -11.35 -24.33
N GLN A 85 -19.86 -12.04 -25.43
CA GLN A 85 -18.81 -11.65 -26.38
C GLN A 85 -19.01 -10.23 -26.96
N ASN A 86 -20.24 -9.80 -27.19
CA ASN A 86 -20.55 -8.43 -27.62
C ASN A 86 -20.10 -7.38 -26.58
N LYS A 87 -20.36 -7.62 -25.28
CA LYS A 87 -19.94 -6.72 -24.18
C LYS A 87 -18.41 -6.69 -24.07
N LEU A 88 -17.77 -7.85 -24.15
CA LEU A 88 -16.30 -7.95 -24.14
C LEU A 88 -15.68 -7.19 -25.32
N ASN A 89 -16.17 -7.41 -26.55
CA ASN A 89 -15.70 -6.72 -27.74
C ASN A 89 -15.87 -5.19 -27.64
N SER A 90 -16.98 -4.73 -27.05
CA SER A 90 -17.20 -3.29 -26.81
C SER A 90 -16.21 -2.71 -25.78
N ILE A 91 -15.86 -3.46 -24.73
CA ILE A 91 -14.82 -3.05 -23.78
C ILE A 91 -13.44 -3.02 -24.46
N GLN A 92 -13.08 -4.08 -25.19
CA GLN A 92 -11.81 -4.16 -25.94
C GLN A 92 -11.62 -2.95 -26.87
N ALA A 93 -12.61 -2.65 -27.70
CA ALA A 93 -12.56 -1.54 -28.65
C ALA A 93 -12.51 -0.16 -27.98
N ALA A 94 -13.14 0.00 -26.80
CA ALA A 94 -13.07 1.25 -26.03
C ALA A 94 -11.71 1.44 -25.35
N LEU A 95 -11.08 0.36 -24.87
CA LEU A 95 -9.84 0.40 -24.11
C LEU A 95 -8.57 0.48 -24.97
N GLU A 96 -8.60 0.03 -26.23
CA GLU A 96 -7.40 -0.03 -27.09
C GLU A 96 -6.69 1.33 -27.26
N ASN A 97 -7.46 2.41 -27.38
CA ASN A 97 -6.97 3.78 -27.60
C ASN A 97 -7.66 4.79 -26.65
N HIS A 98 -7.91 4.36 -25.41
CA HIS A 98 -8.74 5.13 -24.47
C HIS A 98 -8.07 6.45 -24.03
N PRO A 99 -8.74 7.61 -24.12
CA PRO A 99 -8.12 8.93 -23.92
C PRO A 99 -7.62 9.18 -22.49
N LEU A 100 -8.15 8.46 -21.50
CA LEU A 100 -7.74 8.59 -20.10
C LEU A 100 -6.63 7.62 -19.68
N LEU A 101 -6.14 6.76 -20.59
CA LEU A 101 -4.97 5.91 -20.32
C LEU A 101 -3.69 6.75 -20.40
N GLY A 102 -3.14 7.07 -19.24
CA GLY A 102 -1.80 7.64 -19.13
C GLY A 102 -0.77 6.53 -18.97
N ARG A 103 0.47 6.77 -19.39
CA ARG A 103 1.62 6.11 -18.76
C ARG A 103 1.69 6.55 -17.30
N ASN A 104 2.24 5.71 -16.43
CA ASN A 104 2.57 6.08 -15.06
C ASN A 104 1.37 6.48 -14.18
N ALA A 105 0.12 6.20 -14.60
CA ALA A 105 -1.12 6.68 -13.96
C ALA A 105 -1.44 6.08 -12.56
N PHE A 106 -0.45 5.51 -11.88
CA PHE A 106 -0.55 4.88 -10.57
C PHE A 106 0.34 5.61 -9.58
N VAL A 107 -0.20 5.88 -8.38
CA VAL A 107 0.49 6.59 -7.29
C VAL A 107 1.82 5.94 -6.88
N ASN A 108 2.02 4.65 -7.21
CA ASN A 108 3.25 3.90 -6.96
C ASN A 108 3.92 3.50 -8.30
N PHE A 109 4.44 4.47 -9.06
CA PHE A 109 5.10 4.24 -10.36
C PHE A 109 6.06 3.04 -10.35
N ASP A 110 6.90 2.93 -9.32
CA ASP A 110 7.84 1.83 -9.13
C ASP A 110 7.23 0.43 -9.21
N LEU A 111 5.96 0.24 -8.84
CA LEU A 111 5.31 -1.09 -8.87
C LEU A 111 4.83 -1.48 -10.26
N PHE A 112 4.58 -0.51 -11.15
CA PHE A 112 3.82 -0.69 -12.38
C PHE A 112 4.63 -0.44 -13.66
N GLY A 113 5.90 -0.02 -13.56
CA GLY A 113 6.84 0.05 -14.69
C GLY A 113 6.29 0.82 -15.89
N ASP A 114 6.51 0.29 -17.11
CA ASP A 114 6.08 0.91 -18.37
C ASP A 114 4.59 0.68 -18.71
N THR A 115 3.73 0.35 -17.72
CA THR A 115 2.30 0.12 -17.99
C THR A 115 1.51 1.41 -18.22
N GLU A 116 0.54 1.33 -19.12
CA GLU A 116 -0.50 2.34 -19.32
C GLU A 116 -1.72 1.99 -18.46
N GLY A 117 -2.41 2.98 -17.91
CA GLY A 117 -3.53 2.71 -17.03
C GLY A 117 -4.37 3.91 -16.62
N LEU A 118 -5.38 3.65 -15.79
CA LEU A 118 -6.17 4.65 -15.07
C LEU A 118 -6.73 4.04 -13.79
N VAL A 119 -7.00 4.87 -12.78
CA VAL A 119 -7.73 4.47 -11.56
C VAL A 119 -8.97 5.35 -11.40
N VAL A 120 -10.11 4.73 -11.07
CA VAL A 120 -11.34 5.43 -10.66
C VAL A 120 -11.70 4.97 -9.25
N ARG A 121 -11.77 5.91 -8.30
CA ARG A 121 -12.21 5.64 -6.92
C ARG A 121 -13.63 6.16 -6.74
N PHE A 122 -14.49 5.39 -6.08
CA PHE A 122 -15.90 5.75 -5.91
C PHE A 122 -16.55 5.04 -4.72
N ASN A 123 -17.62 5.63 -4.19
CA ASN A 123 -18.44 5.07 -3.12
C ASN A 123 -19.87 4.72 -3.62
N LYS A 124 -20.79 4.39 -2.71
CA LYS A 124 -22.17 3.99 -3.07
C LYS A 124 -22.97 5.08 -3.81
N ASP A 125 -22.65 6.34 -3.58
CA ASP A 125 -23.36 7.47 -4.17
C ASP A 125 -22.81 7.76 -5.58
N GLY A 126 -21.51 7.58 -5.80
CA GLY A 126 -20.87 7.80 -7.10
C GLY A 126 -20.82 6.63 -8.08
N ILE A 127 -21.23 5.41 -7.71
CA ILE A 127 -21.29 4.26 -8.64
C ILE A 127 -22.00 4.59 -9.97
N LYS A 128 -23.09 5.34 -9.91
CA LYS A 128 -23.87 5.75 -11.10
C LYS A 128 -23.09 6.65 -12.05
N LYS A 129 -22.05 7.35 -11.56
CA LYS A 129 -21.19 8.20 -12.40
C LYS A 129 -20.31 7.38 -13.35
N ILE A 130 -20.02 6.11 -13.07
CA ILE A 130 -19.37 5.21 -14.04
C ILE A 130 -20.29 5.02 -15.26
N GLN A 131 -21.55 4.66 -15.00
CA GLN A 131 -22.57 4.43 -16.03
C GLN A 131 -22.94 5.71 -16.81
N GLN A 132 -22.71 6.89 -16.23
CA GLN A 132 -23.05 8.19 -16.82
C GLN A 132 -21.87 8.92 -17.48
N ASN A 133 -20.62 8.54 -17.15
CA ASN A 133 -19.43 9.15 -17.73
C ASN A 133 -19.13 8.50 -19.09
N ASN A 134 -19.09 9.32 -20.15
CA ASN A 134 -18.86 8.83 -21.51
C ASN A 134 -17.56 8.03 -21.68
N ASP A 135 -16.53 8.39 -20.92
CA ASP A 135 -15.20 7.78 -20.92
C ASP A 135 -15.08 6.59 -19.97
N LEU A 136 -16.15 6.19 -19.27
CA LEU A 136 -16.11 5.05 -18.33
C LEU A 136 -17.32 4.13 -18.41
N GLN A 137 -18.40 4.55 -19.09
CA GLN A 137 -19.63 3.76 -19.26
C GLN A 137 -19.38 2.38 -19.88
N HIS A 138 -18.35 2.25 -20.73
CA HIS A 138 -17.98 0.99 -21.35
C HIS A 138 -17.46 -0.04 -20.33
N CYS A 139 -16.93 0.38 -19.17
CA CYS A 139 -16.53 -0.52 -18.08
C CYS A 139 -17.73 -1.03 -17.25
N SER A 140 -18.91 -0.39 -17.35
CA SER A 140 -20.10 -0.77 -16.56
C SER A 140 -20.47 -2.25 -16.65
N PRO A 141 -20.47 -2.92 -17.83
CA PRO A 141 -20.81 -4.34 -17.92
C PRO A 141 -19.92 -5.27 -17.10
N PHE A 142 -18.67 -4.87 -16.82
CA PHE A 142 -17.79 -5.58 -15.89
C PHE A 142 -18.18 -5.25 -14.43
N VAL A 143 -18.28 -3.96 -14.09
CA VAL A 143 -18.60 -3.51 -12.73
C VAL A 143 -19.95 -4.08 -12.26
N ASP A 144 -21.01 -3.94 -13.07
CA ASP A 144 -22.36 -4.43 -12.79
C ASP A 144 -22.40 -5.97 -12.57
N GLN A 145 -21.45 -6.70 -13.15
CA GLN A 145 -21.39 -8.16 -13.11
C GLN A 145 -20.64 -8.72 -11.89
N VAL A 146 -19.66 -7.98 -11.35
CA VAL A 146 -18.81 -8.43 -10.22
C VAL A 146 -19.06 -7.68 -8.91
N ILE A 147 -19.78 -6.55 -8.94
CA ILE A 147 -19.96 -5.71 -7.75
C ILE A 147 -20.70 -6.43 -6.62
N ARG A 148 -20.16 -6.30 -5.41
CA ARG A 148 -20.73 -6.86 -4.18
C ARG A 148 -21.70 -5.90 -3.51
N ASN A 149 -22.87 -6.42 -3.14
CA ASN A 149 -23.89 -5.66 -2.41
C ASN A 149 -23.48 -5.26 -0.98
N ASP A 150 -22.54 -5.99 -0.37
CA ASP A 150 -22.04 -5.72 0.99
C ASP A 150 -20.80 -4.81 1.03
N ALA A 151 -20.18 -4.53 -0.11
CA ALA A 151 -19.15 -3.51 -0.24
C ALA A 151 -19.76 -2.09 -0.22
N ASN A 152 -18.94 -1.08 0.07
CA ASN A 152 -19.36 0.33 0.09
C ASN A 152 -18.38 1.32 -0.53
N ALA A 153 -17.14 0.93 -0.78
CA ALA A 153 -16.20 1.73 -1.56
C ALA A 153 -15.41 0.84 -2.53
N TRP A 154 -14.95 1.42 -3.63
CA TRP A 154 -14.35 0.69 -4.73
C TRP A 154 -13.22 1.48 -5.39
N ALA A 155 -12.26 0.75 -5.95
CA ALA A 155 -11.31 1.28 -6.91
C ALA A 155 -11.33 0.40 -8.17
N LEU A 156 -11.78 0.97 -9.29
CA LEU A 156 -11.67 0.37 -10.62
C LEU A 156 -10.33 0.76 -11.23
N ARG A 157 -9.58 -0.19 -11.76
CA ARG A 157 -8.36 0.04 -12.54
C ARG A 157 -8.53 -0.51 -13.95
N VAL A 158 -8.01 0.24 -14.92
CA VAL A 158 -7.60 -0.32 -16.21
C VAL A 158 -6.09 -0.44 -16.20
N LEU A 159 -5.57 -1.60 -16.59
CA LEU A 159 -4.15 -1.82 -16.81
C LEU A 159 -3.92 -2.35 -18.22
N VAL A 160 -2.94 -1.77 -18.89
CA VAL A 160 -2.53 -2.06 -20.25
C VAL A 160 -1.02 -2.31 -20.25
N PHE A 161 -0.65 -3.55 -20.55
CA PHE A 161 0.75 -3.98 -20.63
C PHE A 161 1.20 -4.00 -22.10
N HIS A 162 2.47 -3.69 -22.33
CA HIS A 162 3.14 -3.81 -23.62
C HIS A 162 4.03 -5.07 -23.65
N PRO A 163 4.24 -5.69 -24.83
CA PRO A 163 5.07 -6.88 -24.93
C PRO A 163 6.55 -6.55 -24.78
N GLU A 164 7.25 -7.29 -23.92
CA GLU A 164 8.65 -7.09 -23.58
C GLU A 164 9.61 -7.92 -24.44
N GLN A 165 10.85 -7.42 -24.59
CA GLN A 165 11.92 -8.20 -25.24
C GLN A 165 12.62 -9.18 -24.28
N ASP A 166 12.48 -9.00 -22.98
CA ASP A 166 12.90 -9.95 -21.95
C ASP A 166 11.69 -10.60 -21.27
N LEU A 167 11.87 -11.80 -20.71
CA LEU A 167 10.88 -12.45 -19.83
C LEU A 167 11.35 -12.49 -18.37
N GLU A 168 12.59 -12.09 -18.08
CA GLU A 168 13.04 -11.92 -16.70
C GLU A 168 12.30 -10.74 -16.03
N GLY A 169 11.95 -10.92 -14.75
CA GLY A 169 11.24 -9.92 -13.94
C GLY A 169 9.72 -9.83 -14.16
N GLU A 170 9.13 -8.81 -13.56
CA GLU A 170 7.69 -8.59 -13.50
C GLU A 170 7.23 -7.32 -14.22
N ALA A 171 6.13 -7.42 -14.96
CA ALA A 171 5.39 -6.29 -15.54
C ALA A 171 4.58 -5.52 -14.48
N ILE A 172 4.20 -6.21 -13.39
CA ILE A 172 3.80 -5.56 -12.12
C ILE A 172 4.55 -6.25 -11.00
N LYS A 173 5.33 -5.47 -10.23
CA LYS A 173 6.07 -5.97 -9.06
C LYS A 173 5.12 -6.54 -7.99
N ILE A 174 5.71 -7.34 -7.09
CA ILE A 174 5.02 -7.95 -5.95
C ILE A 174 4.39 -6.87 -5.07
N HIS A 175 3.05 -6.90 -4.92
CA HIS A 175 2.30 -5.93 -4.12
C HIS A 175 1.02 -6.54 -3.52
N VAL A 176 0.34 -5.78 -2.65
CA VAL A 176 -1.07 -6.01 -2.28
C VAL A 176 -1.89 -4.86 -2.85
N SER A 177 -3.09 -5.16 -3.35
CA SER A 177 -4.01 -4.15 -3.89
C SER A 177 -4.47 -3.16 -2.80
N SER A 178 -4.35 -1.86 -3.06
CA SER A 178 -4.64 -0.78 -2.11
C SER A 178 -4.86 0.57 -2.83
N SER A 179 -5.62 0.59 -3.92
CA SER A 179 -5.81 1.79 -4.76
C SER A 179 -6.93 2.74 -4.32
N LEU A 180 -7.64 2.47 -3.22
CA LEU A 180 -8.75 3.33 -2.76
C LEU A 180 -8.32 4.74 -2.30
N GLY A 181 -7.06 4.92 -1.84
CA GLY A 181 -6.49 6.24 -1.57
C GLY A 181 -7.21 7.08 -0.50
N LEU A 182 -7.68 6.47 0.61
CA LEU A 182 -8.34 7.24 1.67
C LEU A 182 -7.37 8.23 2.35
N PRO A 183 -7.80 9.45 2.70
CA PRO A 183 -7.01 10.41 3.48
C PRO A 183 -6.97 9.99 4.96
N ASP A 184 -6.24 8.92 5.22
CA ASP A 184 -6.00 8.31 6.51
C ASP A 184 -4.58 7.72 6.54
N LYS A 185 -3.99 7.64 7.73
CA LYS A 185 -2.67 7.00 7.92
C LYS A 185 -2.74 5.47 7.87
N ASN A 186 -3.94 4.90 7.96
CA ASN A 186 -4.18 3.47 7.90
C ASN A 186 -4.18 3.00 6.44
N SER A 187 -3.49 1.89 6.15
CA SER A 187 -3.63 1.18 4.88
C SER A 187 -4.84 0.25 4.95
N PHE A 188 -5.64 0.20 3.89
CA PHE A 188 -6.83 -0.65 3.83
C PHE A 188 -6.61 -1.72 2.79
N PHE A 189 -6.73 -2.99 3.17
CA PHE A 189 -6.87 -4.04 2.18
C PHE A 189 -8.34 -4.12 1.75
N PRO A 190 -8.62 -4.28 0.44
CA PRO A 190 -9.95 -4.62 -0.01
C PRO A 190 -10.42 -5.92 0.67
N TYR A 191 -11.72 -6.15 0.60
CA TYR A 191 -12.31 -7.43 0.97
C TYR A 191 -12.10 -8.45 -0.16
N GLN A 192 -12.24 -7.99 -1.40
CA GLN A 192 -12.15 -8.81 -2.61
C GLN A 192 -11.56 -7.96 -3.74
N VAL A 193 -10.79 -8.60 -4.63
CA VAL A 193 -10.29 -7.98 -5.85
C VAL A 193 -10.71 -8.86 -7.02
N ASP A 194 -11.43 -8.30 -7.98
CA ASP A 194 -11.92 -8.99 -9.15
C ASP A 194 -11.14 -8.55 -10.38
N GLN A 195 -10.43 -9.46 -11.02
CA GLN A 195 -9.57 -9.18 -12.18
C GLN A 195 -10.09 -9.91 -13.43
N LEU A 196 -10.48 -9.17 -14.46
CA LEU A 196 -10.89 -9.70 -15.76
C LEU A 196 -9.79 -9.47 -16.80
N TRP A 197 -9.36 -10.53 -17.48
CA TRP A 197 -8.53 -10.41 -18.68
C TRP A 197 -9.42 -10.01 -19.87
N VAL A 198 -9.28 -8.78 -20.34
CA VAL A 198 -10.10 -8.18 -21.41
C VAL A 198 -9.55 -8.49 -22.79
N SER A 199 -8.23 -8.37 -22.97
CA SER A 199 -7.53 -8.68 -24.23
C SER A 199 -6.31 -9.51 -23.87
N VAL A 200 -6.17 -10.69 -24.50
CA VAL A 200 -4.96 -11.52 -24.37
C VAL A 200 -4.32 -11.73 -25.75
N PRO A 201 -3.10 -11.21 -25.99
CA PRO A 201 -2.42 -11.33 -27.27
C PRO A 201 -2.27 -12.79 -27.77
N PRO A 202 -2.51 -13.06 -29.07
CA PRO A 202 -2.32 -14.39 -29.65
C PRO A 202 -0.87 -14.86 -29.50
N GLY A 203 -0.70 -16.10 -29.00
CA GLY A 203 0.61 -16.70 -28.81
C GLY A 203 1.43 -16.08 -27.66
N ILE A 204 0.78 -15.46 -26.68
CA ILE A 204 1.42 -14.93 -25.48
C ILE A 204 2.28 -15.98 -24.77
N ALA A 205 3.49 -15.59 -24.38
CA ALA A 205 4.38 -16.36 -23.50
C ALA A 205 4.77 -15.48 -22.30
N GLY A 206 4.48 -15.92 -21.07
CA GLY A 206 4.58 -15.08 -19.88
C GLY A 206 3.23 -14.45 -19.50
N GLY A 207 3.25 -13.29 -18.85
CA GLY A 207 2.04 -12.58 -18.41
C GLY A 207 1.28 -13.27 -17.28
N HIS A 208 1.91 -14.17 -16.53
CA HIS A 208 1.24 -14.95 -15.48
C HIS A 208 0.91 -14.06 -14.28
N LEU A 209 -0.33 -14.15 -13.80
CA LEU A 209 -0.72 -13.62 -12.50
C LEU A 209 -0.23 -14.59 -11.42
N ASN A 210 0.82 -14.20 -10.70
CA ASN A 210 1.34 -14.94 -9.56
C ASN A 210 0.61 -14.49 -8.29
N ILE A 211 0.27 -15.43 -7.41
CA ILE A 211 -0.57 -15.20 -6.23
C ILE A 211 0.08 -15.90 -5.03
N TRP A 212 0.24 -15.17 -3.92
CA TRP A 212 0.73 -15.67 -2.64
C TRP A 212 -0.25 -15.33 -1.51
N HIS A 213 -0.25 -16.12 -0.44
CA HIS A 213 -0.83 -15.69 0.82
C HIS A 213 -0.04 -14.50 1.38
N ASN A 214 -0.70 -13.54 2.03
CA ASN A 214 -0.04 -12.37 2.63
C ASN A 214 1.11 -12.71 3.60
N ARG A 215 0.95 -13.81 4.36
CA ARG A 215 1.96 -14.33 5.30
C ARG A 215 3.21 -14.88 4.60
N GLU A 216 3.13 -15.14 3.30
CA GLU A 216 4.16 -15.72 2.44
C GLU A 216 4.63 -14.69 1.40
N ASN A 217 4.42 -13.40 1.66
CA ASN A 217 4.87 -12.30 0.79
C ASN A 217 6.38 -12.43 0.50
N PRO A 218 6.81 -12.61 -0.77
CA PRO A 218 8.23 -12.81 -1.11
C PRO A 218 9.15 -11.66 -0.72
N ALA A 219 8.63 -10.43 -0.61
CA ALA A 219 9.40 -9.27 -0.14
C ALA A 219 9.87 -9.43 1.32
N ASN A 220 9.10 -10.17 2.13
CA ASN A 220 9.41 -10.47 3.54
C ASN A 220 9.96 -11.90 3.73
N THR A 221 9.68 -12.80 2.78
CA THR A 221 10.08 -14.22 2.81
C THR A 221 10.77 -14.60 1.50
N PRO A 222 12.07 -14.28 1.34
CA PRO A 222 12.80 -14.59 0.11
C PRO A 222 12.75 -16.09 -0.22
N GLY A 223 12.36 -16.43 -1.45
CA GLY A 223 12.16 -17.81 -1.89
C GLY A 223 10.78 -18.41 -1.58
N ALA A 224 9.79 -17.62 -1.16
CA ALA A 224 8.41 -18.07 -1.05
C ALA A 224 7.83 -18.44 -2.42
N GLU A 225 7.40 -19.69 -2.57
CA GLU A 225 6.73 -20.19 -3.77
C GLU A 225 5.31 -19.60 -3.89
N ALA A 226 4.87 -19.32 -5.12
CA ALA A 226 3.52 -18.82 -5.36
C ALA A 226 2.49 -19.94 -5.11
N ALA A 227 1.42 -19.62 -4.39
CA ALA A 227 0.28 -20.51 -4.20
C ALA A 227 -0.44 -20.81 -5.53
N ALA A 228 -0.35 -19.89 -6.50
CA ALA A 228 -0.69 -20.13 -7.90
C ALA A 228 0.07 -19.20 -8.85
N ALA A 229 0.29 -19.68 -10.09
CA ALA A 229 0.73 -18.87 -11.23
C ALA A 229 -0.26 -19.10 -12.38
N LEU A 230 -1.13 -18.14 -12.63
CA LEU A 230 -2.27 -18.27 -13.53
C LEU A 230 -1.94 -17.62 -14.88
N ALA A 231 -1.96 -18.41 -15.96
CA ALA A 231 -1.80 -17.89 -17.31
C ALA A 231 -2.97 -16.95 -17.66
N PRO A 232 -2.73 -15.87 -18.43
CA PRO A 232 -3.79 -14.96 -18.85
C PRO A 232 -4.70 -15.67 -19.87
N VAL A 233 -6.01 -15.68 -19.60
CA VAL A 233 -7.04 -16.27 -20.46
C VAL A 233 -8.15 -15.26 -20.63
N GLU A 234 -8.38 -14.82 -21.87
CA GLU A 234 -9.39 -13.81 -22.19
C GLU A 234 -10.79 -14.19 -21.67
N ASN A 235 -11.53 -13.18 -21.23
CA ASN A 235 -12.86 -13.31 -20.62
C ASN A 235 -12.91 -14.18 -19.34
N THR A 236 -11.76 -14.48 -18.72
CA THR A 236 -11.70 -15.16 -17.42
C THR A 236 -11.62 -14.14 -16.29
N LEU A 237 -12.61 -14.19 -15.40
CA LEU A 237 -12.56 -13.52 -14.10
C LEU A 237 -11.67 -14.34 -13.16
N THR A 238 -10.72 -13.69 -12.52
CA THR A 238 -10.03 -14.20 -11.33
C THR A 238 -10.48 -13.36 -10.13
N THR A 239 -11.20 -13.97 -9.20
CA THR A 239 -11.58 -13.33 -7.93
C THR A 239 -10.53 -13.68 -6.89
N LEU A 240 -9.94 -12.67 -6.27
CA LEU A 240 -8.89 -12.77 -5.27
C LEU A 240 -9.43 -12.32 -3.91
N ARG A 241 -8.92 -12.91 -2.83
CA ARG A 241 -9.05 -12.33 -1.49
C ARG A 241 -8.28 -11.02 -1.45
N GLY A 242 -8.84 -9.97 -0.83
CA GLY A 242 -8.25 -8.64 -0.95
C GLY A 242 -6.91 -8.43 -0.22
N ASP A 243 -6.50 -9.35 0.67
CA ASP A 243 -5.15 -9.38 1.25
C ASP A 243 -4.15 -10.27 0.47
N ALA A 244 -4.53 -10.82 -0.68
CA ALA A 244 -3.64 -11.59 -1.53
C ALA A 244 -2.49 -10.72 -2.04
N VAL A 245 -1.28 -11.27 -1.99
CA VAL A 245 -0.09 -10.67 -2.60
C VAL A 245 -0.02 -11.15 -4.04
N THR A 246 0.18 -10.24 -4.99
CA THR A 246 0.20 -10.58 -6.42
C THR A 246 1.35 -9.90 -7.18
N SER A 247 1.73 -10.51 -8.31
CA SER A 247 2.58 -9.91 -9.33
C SER A 247 2.13 -10.39 -10.71
N VAL A 248 2.53 -9.69 -11.77
CA VAL A 248 2.33 -10.15 -13.15
C VAL A 248 3.68 -10.30 -13.81
N SER A 249 4.04 -11.51 -14.28
CA SER A 249 5.33 -11.73 -14.96
C SER A 249 5.40 -10.94 -16.27
N ASN A 250 6.62 -10.58 -16.72
CA ASN A 250 6.82 -10.07 -18.08
C ASN A 250 6.28 -11.05 -19.14
N TYR A 251 5.98 -10.53 -20.33
CA TYR A 251 5.36 -11.30 -21.42
C TYR A 251 5.87 -10.93 -22.81
N LYS A 252 5.85 -11.91 -23.71
CA LYS A 252 6.12 -11.77 -25.15
C LYS A 252 4.87 -12.08 -25.94
N ALA A 253 4.64 -11.32 -27.00
CA ALA A 253 3.61 -11.59 -28.01
C ALA A 253 4.04 -11.07 -29.38
N THR A 254 3.48 -11.60 -30.46
CA THR A 254 3.80 -11.15 -31.83
C THR A 254 3.16 -9.79 -32.16
N ALA A 255 1.98 -9.51 -31.61
CA ALA A 255 1.27 -8.24 -31.73
C ALA A 255 0.18 -8.14 -30.66
N GLY A 256 -0.24 -6.91 -30.34
CA GLY A 256 -1.34 -6.63 -29.40
C GLY A 256 -0.89 -6.38 -27.96
N LYS A 257 -1.75 -5.70 -27.20
CA LYS A 257 -1.56 -5.38 -25.77
C LYS A 257 -2.33 -6.38 -24.90
N LEU A 258 -1.74 -6.76 -23.77
CA LEU A 258 -2.46 -7.44 -22.70
C LEU A 258 -3.24 -6.38 -21.92
N ILE A 259 -4.56 -6.56 -21.76
CA ILE A 259 -5.43 -5.57 -21.09
C ILE A 259 -6.23 -6.26 -20.00
N THR A 260 -6.30 -5.65 -18.82
CA THR A 260 -7.12 -6.13 -17.71
C THR A 260 -7.91 -5.02 -17.04
N LEU A 261 -9.12 -5.37 -16.61
CA LEU A 261 -9.93 -4.58 -15.68
C LEU A 261 -9.82 -5.19 -14.29
N ILE A 262 -9.59 -4.36 -13.28
CA ILE A 262 -9.55 -4.80 -11.88
C ILE A 262 -10.52 -3.96 -11.07
N LEU A 263 -11.40 -4.59 -10.30
CA LEU A 263 -12.24 -3.93 -9.29
C LEU A 263 -11.83 -4.37 -7.89
N GLU A 264 -11.23 -3.46 -7.13
CA GLU A 264 -11.04 -3.60 -5.70
C GLU A 264 -12.35 -3.26 -4.97
N GLN A 265 -12.79 -4.10 -4.05
CA GLN A 265 -14.07 -3.96 -3.33
C GLN A 265 -13.85 -3.88 -1.82
N TYR A 266 -14.27 -2.80 -1.18
CA TYR A 266 -14.00 -2.51 0.22
C TYR A 266 -15.25 -2.54 1.09
N LYS A 267 -15.09 -3.00 2.33
CA LYS A 267 -16.10 -2.98 3.39
C LYS A 267 -15.64 -2.06 4.51
N LEU A 268 -15.78 -0.76 4.29
CA LEU A 268 -15.35 0.27 5.24
C LEU A 268 -16.33 0.40 6.41
N GLU A 269 -15.82 0.54 7.62
CA GLU A 269 -16.59 1.04 8.77
C GLU A 269 -17.03 2.49 8.52
N GLU A 270 -18.12 2.93 9.17
CA GLU A 270 -18.72 4.26 9.00
C GLU A 270 -17.71 5.41 9.12
N GLN A 271 -16.79 5.33 10.09
CA GLN A 271 -15.73 6.32 10.33
C GLN A 271 -14.73 6.48 9.17
N TYR A 272 -14.57 5.46 8.33
CA TYR A 272 -13.72 5.49 7.14
C TYR A 272 -14.54 5.73 5.87
N TYR A 273 -15.77 5.22 5.80
CA TYR A 273 -16.71 5.51 4.71
C TYR A 273 -16.98 7.02 4.58
N ALA A 274 -17.06 7.76 5.70
CA ALA A 274 -17.19 9.22 5.69
C ALA A 274 -16.01 9.97 5.02
N LYS A 275 -14.90 9.28 4.72
CA LYS A 275 -13.75 9.80 3.98
C LYS A 275 -13.65 9.26 2.55
N ALA A 276 -14.49 8.31 2.18
CA ALA A 276 -14.49 7.72 0.85
C ALA A 276 -15.08 8.73 -0.16
N VAL A 277 -14.28 9.07 -1.16
CA VAL A 277 -14.66 9.96 -2.25
C VAL A 277 -15.93 9.46 -2.95
N GLU A 278 -16.82 10.39 -3.32
CA GLU A 278 -18.02 10.03 -4.07
C GLU A 278 -17.62 9.38 -5.40
N PHE A 279 -16.81 10.10 -6.18
CA PHE A 279 -16.27 9.66 -7.47
C PHE A 279 -15.10 10.55 -7.88
N GLU A 280 -13.97 9.96 -8.25
CA GLU A 280 -12.84 10.65 -8.87
C GLU A 280 -12.13 9.75 -9.89
N VAL A 281 -11.56 10.38 -10.93
CA VAL A 281 -10.60 9.74 -11.84
C VAL A 281 -9.21 10.26 -11.47
N VAL A 282 -8.32 9.32 -11.19
CA VAL A 282 -6.93 9.60 -10.82
C VAL A 282 -6.08 9.48 -12.08
N GLN A 283 -5.32 10.53 -12.36
CA GLN A 283 -4.20 10.49 -13.29
C GLN A 283 -2.96 11.01 -12.59
N VAL A 284 -1.84 10.35 -12.77
CA VAL A 284 -0.52 10.83 -12.33
C VAL A 284 0.20 11.27 -13.60
N SER A 285 0.77 12.47 -13.60
CA SER A 285 1.59 12.94 -14.73
C SER A 285 3.07 12.73 -14.44
N ASP A 286 3.91 12.84 -15.48
CA ASP A 286 5.36 12.57 -15.45
C ASP A 286 6.23 13.50 -14.56
N GLU A 287 5.63 14.23 -13.62
CA GLU A 287 6.28 15.15 -12.67
C GLU A 287 5.85 14.83 -11.23
N ASP A 288 5.96 13.56 -10.79
CA ASP A 288 5.79 13.09 -9.39
C ASP A 288 4.57 13.60 -8.58
N HIS A 289 3.51 14.04 -9.27
CA HIS A 289 2.34 14.69 -8.68
C HIS A 289 1.05 14.01 -9.13
N GLU A 290 0.22 13.61 -8.17
CA GLU A 290 -1.13 13.05 -8.41
C GLU A 290 -2.09 14.19 -8.82
N TYR A 291 -2.56 14.15 -10.07
CA TYR A 291 -3.56 15.09 -10.59
C TYR A 291 -4.95 14.45 -10.51
N ILE A 292 -5.73 14.87 -9.52
CA ILE A 292 -7.12 14.43 -9.38
C ILE A 292 -7.98 15.17 -10.40
N ILE A 293 -8.32 14.50 -11.51
CA ILE A 293 -9.30 15.02 -12.47
C ILE A 293 -10.71 14.74 -11.91
N LYS A 294 -11.20 15.68 -11.10
CA LYS A 294 -12.61 15.71 -10.70
C LYS A 294 -13.46 15.97 -11.95
N ALA A 295 -14.45 15.11 -12.19
CA ALA A 295 -15.44 15.30 -13.25
C ALA A 295 -16.29 16.56 -12.96
N GLY A 296 -15.82 17.71 -13.44
CA GLY A 296 -16.38 19.03 -13.16
C GLY A 296 -15.40 20.20 -13.34
N GLY A 297 -14.08 19.94 -13.35
CA GLY A 297 -13.04 20.95 -13.62
C GLY A 297 -11.70 20.58 -12.98
N GLU A 298 -10.61 21.08 -13.57
CA GLU A 298 -9.25 20.89 -13.06
C GLU A 298 -9.06 21.64 -11.73
N GLU A 299 -8.95 20.90 -10.62
CA GLU A 299 -8.37 21.43 -9.38
C GLU A 299 -7.00 20.78 -9.17
N LYS A 300 -5.92 21.57 -9.26
CA LYS A 300 -4.61 21.14 -8.76
C LYS A 300 -4.68 21.04 -7.24
N MET A 301 -4.66 19.81 -6.70
CA MET A 301 -4.28 19.57 -5.30
C MET A 301 -2.83 19.09 -5.27
N GLU A 302 -1.95 19.97 -4.82
CA GLU A 302 -0.54 19.69 -4.58
C GLU A 302 -0.43 18.84 -3.32
N TYR A 303 -0.17 17.53 -3.48
CA TYR A 303 0.21 16.69 -2.34
C TYR A 303 1.61 17.07 -1.88
N ALA A 304 1.74 17.38 -0.59
CA ALA A 304 3.04 17.69 0.01
C ALA A 304 3.95 16.46 -0.02
N ASP A 305 5.21 16.67 -0.43
CA ASP A 305 6.32 15.72 -0.55
C ASP A 305 6.11 14.34 0.07
N ASN A 306 6.26 13.31 -0.78
CA ASN A 306 6.57 11.96 -0.32
C ASN A 306 7.81 12.01 0.59
N GLN A 307 7.62 11.74 1.89
CA GLN A 307 8.75 11.40 2.74
C GLN A 307 9.32 10.06 2.27
N GLU A 308 10.58 10.07 1.86
CA GLU A 308 11.38 8.85 1.68
C GLU A 308 11.28 7.99 2.97
N PHE A 309 10.91 6.72 2.82
CA PHE A 309 10.83 5.71 3.89
C PHE A 309 11.67 4.48 3.51
#